data_AF-A0A8J6RK08-F1
#
_entry.id   AF-A0A8J6RK08-F1
#
_cell.length_a   1.000
_cell.length_b   1.000
_cell.length_c   1.000
_cell.angle_alpha   90.00
_cell.angle_beta   90.00
_cell.angle_gamma   90.00
#
_symmetry.space_group_name_H-M   'P 1'
#
loop_
_entity.id
_entity.type
_entity.pdbx_description
1 polymer ?
#
loop_
_entity_poly.entity_id
_entity_poly.type
_entity_poly.pdbx_seq_one_letter_code
_entity_poly.pdbx_strand_id
1 'polypeptide(L)'
;MSIITVQCQLKATEDSLRHLWSLMAEKNTLLVNELLKQINTHPDLDNWLQEGNITVGVIEGLCKNLRAESRFQDMPGRFANAAENLVKYIYKSWFALQEKRRFRLQRKQRWLDMLRSDLELQGKSILIRLDTRNQKNLR
;
A
#
# COMPACT_ATOMS: atom_id res chain seq x y z
N MET A 1 27.37 -17.90 31.08
CA MET A 1 26.61 -16.92 30.29
C MET A 1 26.38 -15.69 31.15
N SER A 2 26.99 -14.55 30.81
CA SER A 2 26.79 -13.29 31.55
C SER A 2 25.56 -12.57 31.00
N ILE A 3 24.61 -12.23 31.88
CA ILE A 3 23.48 -11.35 31.56
C ILE A 3 24.03 -9.93 31.49
N ILE A 4 24.11 -9.36 30.28
CA ILE A 4 24.50 -7.95 30.08
C ILE A 4 23.24 -7.11 30.19
N THR A 5 23.09 -6.41 31.31
CA THR A 5 21.97 -5.49 31.52
C THR A 5 22.36 -4.12 30.98
N VAL A 6 21.81 -3.75 29.81
CA VAL A 6 21.93 -2.39 29.27
C VAL A 6 20.86 -1.51 29.93
N GLN A 7 21.28 -0.65 30.86
CA GLN A 7 20.41 0.39 31.42
C GLN A 7 20.40 1.61 30.49
N CYS A 8 19.36 1.73 29.66
CA CYS A 8 19.10 2.95 28.90
C CYS A 8 18.55 4.04 29.81
N GLN A 9 19.42 4.82 30.45
CA GLN A 9 18.99 6.03 31.15
C GLN A 9 18.79 7.14 30.11
N LEU A 10 17.52 7.46 29.81
CA LEU A 10 17.13 8.64 29.01
C LEU A 10 17.38 9.92 29.84
N LYS A 11 18.64 10.22 30.11
CA LYS A 11 19.09 11.46 30.75
C LYS A 11 19.47 12.45 29.65
N ALA A 12 18.47 13.13 29.12
CA ALA A 12 18.67 14.31 28.27
C ALA A 12 18.21 15.55 29.04
N THR A 13 18.87 16.68 28.82
CA THR A 13 18.38 17.96 29.35
C THR A 13 17.04 18.29 28.69
N GLU A 14 16.22 19.11 29.37
CA GLU A 14 14.95 19.56 28.81
C GLU A 14 15.14 20.24 27.44
N ASP A 15 16.17 21.05 27.29
CA ASP A 15 16.53 21.69 26.01
C ASP A 15 16.79 20.67 24.91
N SER A 16 17.49 19.58 25.24
CA SER A 16 17.76 18.51 24.30
C SER A 16 16.48 17.78 23.87
N LEU A 17 15.57 17.54 24.81
CA LEU A 17 14.26 16.94 24.52
C LEU A 17 13.38 17.86 23.66
N ARG A 18 13.34 19.16 23.99
CA ARG A 18 12.63 20.18 23.20
C ARG A 18 13.18 20.27 21.79
N HIS A 19 14.50 20.25 21.64
CA HIS A 19 15.15 20.26 20.33
C HIS A 19 14.82 18.99 19.51
N LEU A 20 14.90 17.80 20.12
CA LEU A 20 14.52 16.55 19.46
C LEU A 20 13.04 16.54 19.05
N TRP A 21 12.17 17.11 19.89
CA TRP A 21 10.75 17.24 19.58
C TRP A 21 10.50 18.16 18.38
N SER A 22 11.14 19.34 18.33
CA SER A 22 11.07 20.23 17.17
C SER A 22 11.56 19.52 15.90
N LEU A 23 12.69 18.79 15.95
CA LEU A 23 13.15 18.01 14.80
C LEU A 23 12.14 16.97 14.32
N MET A 24 11.44 16.30 15.24
CA MET A 24 10.40 15.32 14.90
C MET A 24 9.15 15.99 14.33
N ALA A 25 8.55 16.91 15.08
CA ALA A 25 7.26 17.49 14.75
C ALA A 25 7.33 18.47 13.57
N GLU A 26 8.38 19.29 13.51
CA GLU A 26 8.46 20.40 12.55
C GLU A 26 9.19 20.00 11.28
N LYS A 27 10.15 19.06 11.34
CA LYS A 27 10.93 18.67 10.15
C LYS A 27 10.61 17.26 9.67
N ASN A 28 10.70 16.26 10.54
CA ASN A 28 10.49 14.85 10.14
C ASN A 28 9.05 14.62 9.66
N THR A 29 8.04 15.06 10.41
CA THR A 29 6.64 14.91 10.02
C THR A 29 6.33 15.60 8.69
N LEU A 30 6.88 16.81 8.46
CA LEU A 30 6.73 17.48 7.17
C LEU A 30 7.37 16.68 6.04
N LEU A 31 8.57 16.14 6.24
CA LEU A 31 9.26 15.33 5.23
C LEU A 31 8.46 14.06 4.90
N VAL A 32 7.91 13.38 5.90
CA VAL A 32 7.03 12.21 5.71
C VAL A 32 5.81 12.60 4.88
N ASN A 33 5.13 13.69 5.23
CA ASN A 33 3.93 14.13 4.52
C ASN A 33 4.21 14.48 3.06
N GLU A 34 5.31 15.18 2.77
CA GLU A 34 5.69 15.51 1.40
C GLU A 34 6.08 14.26 0.60
N LEU A 35 6.80 13.31 1.21
CA LEU A 35 7.09 12.02 0.57
C LEU A 35 5.82 11.26 0.22
N LEU A 36 4.88 11.14 1.17
CA LEU A 36 3.58 10.47 0.92
C LEU A 36 2.81 11.18 -0.21
N LYS A 37 2.80 12.51 -0.22
CA LYS A 37 2.14 13.31 -1.25
C LYS A 37 2.76 13.09 -2.63
N GLN A 38 4.10 13.18 -2.73
CA GLN A 38 4.80 13.02 -4.00
C GLN A 38 4.64 11.61 -4.58
N ILE A 39 4.70 10.57 -3.75
CA ILE A 39 4.47 9.19 -4.19
C ILE A 39 3.02 9.02 -4.65
N ASN A 40 2.05 9.59 -3.93
CA ASN A 40 0.63 9.51 -4.31
C ASN A 40 0.31 10.25 -5.62
N THR A 41 1.14 11.20 -6.04
CA THR A 41 1.01 11.91 -7.33
C THR A 41 1.95 11.37 -8.41
N HIS A 42 2.70 10.31 -8.14
CA HIS A 42 3.69 9.79 -9.08
C HIS A 42 3.01 9.08 -10.25
N PRO A 43 3.45 9.31 -11.51
CA PRO A 43 2.85 8.67 -12.68
C PRO A 43 2.90 7.13 -12.63
N ASP A 44 3.95 6.57 -12.03
CA ASP A 44 4.11 5.11 -11.90
C ASP A 44 3.36 4.47 -10.73
N LEU A 45 2.56 5.23 -9.97
CA LEU A 45 1.85 4.68 -8.80
C LEU A 45 0.96 3.49 -9.16
N ASP A 46 0.26 3.57 -10.30
CA ASP A 46 -0.61 2.49 -10.77
C ASP A 46 0.21 1.24 -11.15
N ASN A 47 1.38 1.42 -11.75
CA ASN A 47 2.30 0.33 -12.07
C ASN A 47 2.77 -0.37 -10.79
N TRP A 48 3.22 0.40 -9.80
CA TRP A 48 3.62 -0.12 -8.48
C TRP A 48 2.48 -0.81 -7.74
N LEU A 49 1.25 -0.32 -7.90
CA LEU A 49 0.07 -0.96 -7.33
C LEU A 49 -0.19 -2.34 -7.96
N GLN A 50 0.06 -2.51 -9.26
CA GLN A 50 -0.06 -3.82 -9.91
C GLN A 50 1.03 -4.79 -9.50
N GLU A 51 2.27 -4.30 -9.39
CA GLU A 51 3.47 -5.06 -8.98
C GLU A 51 3.50 -5.36 -7.47
N GLY A 52 2.83 -4.55 -6.66
CA GLY A 52 2.77 -4.67 -5.20
C GLY A 52 3.99 -4.10 -4.47
N ASN A 53 4.87 -3.37 -5.15
CA ASN A 53 6.04 -2.74 -4.54
C ASN A 53 6.39 -1.40 -5.24
N ILE A 54 7.10 -0.53 -4.53
CA ILE A 54 7.72 0.67 -5.14
C ILE A 54 9.09 0.26 -5.64
N THR A 55 9.47 0.74 -6.83
CA THR A 55 10.81 0.56 -7.38
C THR A 55 11.89 1.02 -6.38
N VAL A 56 12.94 0.22 -6.24
CA VAL A 56 14.07 0.49 -5.33
C VAL A 56 14.71 1.83 -5.68
N GLY A 57 15.01 2.65 -4.69
CA GLY A 57 15.70 3.94 -4.90
C GLY A 57 14.77 5.12 -5.15
N VAL A 58 13.48 4.90 -5.45
CA VAL A 58 12.54 6.01 -5.70
C VAL A 58 12.36 6.87 -4.45
N ILE A 59 12.07 6.26 -3.31
CA ILE A 59 11.84 6.98 -2.05
C ILE A 59 13.12 7.67 -1.60
N GLU A 60 14.28 7.02 -1.77
CA GLU A 60 15.61 7.58 -1.51
C GLU A 60 15.86 8.83 -2.37
N GLY A 61 15.53 8.75 -3.67
CA GLY A 61 15.66 9.86 -4.61
C GLY A 61 14.76 11.04 -4.25
N LEU A 62 13.48 10.79 -3.96
CA LEU A 62 12.54 11.82 -3.51
C LEU A 62 12.98 12.46 -2.19
N CYS A 63 13.44 11.64 -1.24
CA CYS A 63 13.95 12.13 0.05
C CYS A 63 15.19 13.00 -0.14
N LYS A 64 16.13 12.60 -1.01
CA LYS A 64 17.32 13.39 -1.34
C LYS A 64 16.95 14.74 -1.97
N ASN A 65 15.98 14.76 -2.89
CA ASN A 65 15.53 16.00 -3.55
C ASN A 65 14.85 16.95 -2.55
N LEU A 66 13.93 16.43 -1.74
CA LEU A 66 13.25 17.21 -0.70
C LEU A 66 14.26 17.80 0.29
N ARG A 67 15.26 17.03 0.72
CA ARG A 67 16.29 17.49 1.66
C ARG A 67 17.17 18.63 1.14
N ALA A 68 17.20 18.87 -0.17
CA ALA A 68 17.89 20.02 -0.73
C ALA A 68 17.15 21.34 -0.50
N GLU A 69 15.86 21.29 -0.13
CA GLU A 69 15.07 22.48 0.18
C GLU A 69 15.48 23.12 1.51
N SER A 70 15.39 24.45 1.57
CA SER A 70 15.76 25.24 2.76
C SER A 70 15.04 24.80 4.04
N ARG A 71 13.77 24.39 3.93
CA ARG A 71 12.96 23.97 5.08
C ARG A 71 13.44 22.69 5.77
N PHE A 72 14.28 21.89 5.10
CA PHE A 72 14.86 20.66 5.65
C PHE A 72 16.36 20.78 5.95
N GLN A 73 16.92 22.00 5.82
CA GLN A 73 18.29 22.28 6.24
C GLN A 73 18.51 21.94 7.73
N ASP A 74 19.75 21.58 8.07
CA ASP A 74 20.19 21.17 9.41
C ASP A 74 19.47 19.94 10.00
N MET A 75 18.63 19.24 9.23
CA MET A 75 18.06 17.98 9.69
C MET A 75 19.16 16.91 9.78
N PRO A 76 19.37 16.29 10.95
CA PRO A 76 20.33 15.20 11.07
C PRO A 76 19.90 13.99 10.23
N GLY A 77 20.86 13.32 9.57
CA GLY A 77 20.58 12.21 8.64
C GLY A 77 19.74 11.07 9.24
N ARG A 78 19.84 10.82 10.55
CA ARG A 78 19.02 9.82 11.24
C ARG A 78 17.52 10.09 11.13
N PHE A 79 17.08 11.35 11.14
CA PHE A 79 15.67 11.71 11.01
C PHE A 79 15.20 11.56 9.57
N ALA A 80 16.05 11.88 8.59
CA ALA A 80 15.74 11.62 7.18
C ALA A 80 15.58 10.12 6.93
N ASN A 81 16.50 9.29 7.43
CA ASN A 81 16.42 7.84 7.31
C ASN A 81 15.18 7.27 8.02
N ALA A 82 14.81 7.83 9.17
CA ALA A 82 13.58 7.45 9.87
C ALA A 82 12.32 7.77 9.04
N ALA A 83 12.25 8.96 8.43
CA ALA A 83 11.15 9.34 7.54
C ALA A 83 11.06 8.42 6.32
N GLU A 84 12.19 8.17 5.67
CA GLU A 84 12.30 7.29 4.50
C GLU A 84 11.82 5.86 4.83
N ASN A 85 12.32 5.29 5.94
CA ASN A 85 11.91 3.97 6.40
C ASN A 85 10.43 3.93 6.73
N LEU A 86 9.89 4.93 7.43
CA LEU A 86 8.46 5.00 7.76
C LEU A 86 7.61 4.98 6.50
N VAL A 87 7.96 5.78 5.49
CA VAL A 87 7.24 5.83 4.21
C VAL A 87 7.33 4.49 3.48
N LYS A 88 8.51 3.86 3.43
CA LYS A 88 8.70 2.49 2.90
C LYS A 88 7.75 1.49 3.57
N TYR A 89 7.66 1.50 4.91
CA TYR A 89 6.78 0.62 5.66
C TYR A 89 5.30 0.88 5.40
N ILE A 90 4.90 2.15 5.30
CA ILE A 90 3.51 2.54 4.99
C ILE A 90 3.11 1.97 3.64
N TYR A 91 3.89 2.23 2.59
CA TYR A 91 3.56 1.77 1.24
C TYR A 91 3.62 0.25 1.11
N LYS A 92 4.61 -0.41 1.72
CA LYS A 92 4.66 -1.88 1.80
C LYS A 92 3.39 -2.46 2.41
N SER A 93 2.93 -1.88 3.52
CA SER A 93 1.71 -2.33 4.21
C SER A 93 0.46 -2.04 3.40
N TRP A 94 0.39 -0.87 2.77
CA TRP A 94 -0.74 -0.48 1.93
C TRP A 94 -0.85 -1.36 0.68
N PHE A 95 0.24 -1.66 -0.01
CA PHE A 95 0.21 -2.57 -1.16
C PHE A 95 -0.24 -3.97 -0.79
N ALA A 96 0.27 -4.54 0.31
CA ALA A 96 -0.20 -5.83 0.80
C ALA A 96 -1.73 -5.83 1.06
N LEU A 97 -2.27 -4.72 1.58
CA LEU A 97 -3.70 -4.56 1.78
C LEU A 97 -4.47 -4.47 0.45
N GLN A 98 -3.95 -3.73 -0.53
CA GLN A 98 -4.58 -3.57 -1.85
C GLN A 98 -4.57 -4.88 -2.64
N GLU A 99 -3.47 -5.61 -2.62
CA GLU A 99 -3.37 -6.92 -3.23
C GLU A 99 -4.42 -7.89 -2.65
N LYS A 100 -4.55 -7.92 -1.33
CA LYS A 100 -5.58 -8.72 -0.64
C LYS A 100 -7.00 -8.33 -1.08
N ARG A 101 -7.26 -7.03 -1.25
CA ARG A 101 -8.56 -6.54 -1.76
C ARG A 101 -8.78 -6.96 -3.21
N ARG A 102 -7.78 -6.82 -4.08
CA ARG A 102 -7.82 -7.26 -5.49
C ARG A 102 -8.15 -8.74 -5.59
N PHE A 103 -7.48 -9.60 -4.84
CA PHE A 103 -7.78 -11.04 -4.83
C PHE A 103 -9.19 -11.36 -4.32
N ARG A 104 -9.68 -10.65 -3.29
CA ARG A 104 -11.06 -10.82 -2.81
C ARG A 104 -12.09 -10.45 -3.88
N LEU A 105 -11.87 -9.34 -4.59
CA LEU A 105 -12.74 -8.92 -5.69
C LEU A 105 -12.72 -9.92 -6.84
N GLN A 106 -11.53 -10.34 -7.28
CA GLN A 106 -11.38 -11.33 -8.36
C GLN A 106 -12.08 -12.66 -8.03
N ARG A 107 -11.98 -13.12 -6.77
CA ARG A 107 -12.71 -14.31 -6.33
C ARG A 107 -14.22 -14.11 -6.42
N LYS A 108 -14.75 -13.01 -5.88
CA LYS A 108 -16.18 -12.71 -5.96
C LYS A 108 -16.67 -12.62 -7.41
N GLN A 109 -15.89 -11.99 -8.29
CA GLN A 109 -16.20 -11.91 -9.70
C GLN A 109 -16.27 -13.30 -10.33
N ARG A 110 -15.25 -14.14 -10.10
CA ARG A 110 -15.23 -15.52 -10.59
C ARG A 110 -16.43 -16.35 -10.11
N TRP A 111 -16.84 -16.18 -8.86
CA TRP A 111 -18.05 -16.83 -8.32
C TRP A 111 -19.33 -16.36 -9.02
N LEU A 112 -19.46 -15.05 -9.26
CA LEU A 112 -20.61 -14.51 -10.01
C LEU A 112 -20.64 -15.01 -11.45
N ASP A 113 -19.48 -15.07 -12.10
CA ASP A 113 -19.37 -15.54 -13.49
C ASP A 113 -19.77 -17.02 -13.61
N MET A 114 -19.38 -17.85 -12.64
CA MET A 114 -19.81 -19.26 -12.57
C MET A 114 -21.32 -19.39 -12.43
N LEU A 115 -21.94 -18.66 -11.50
CA LEU A 115 -23.40 -18.69 -11.29
C LEU A 115 -24.18 -18.20 -12.53
N ARG A 116 -23.67 -17.17 -13.22
CA ARG A 116 -24.27 -16.71 -14.49
C ARG A 116 -24.20 -17.79 -15.56
N SER A 117 -23.05 -18.43 -15.72
CA SER A 117 -22.89 -19.56 -16.64
C SER A 117 -23.88 -20.69 -16.32
N ASP A 118 -24.06 -21.06 -15.05
CA ASP A 118 -24.99 -22.11 -14.65
C ASP A 118 -26.45 -21.74 -14.97
N LEU A 119 -26.85 -20.49 -14.73
CA LEU A 119 -28.18 -20.00 -15.09
C LEU A 119 -28.41 -20.00 -16.61
N GLU A 120 -27.41 -19.58 -17.39
CA GLU A 120 -27.47 -19.63 -18.84
C GLU A 120 -27.57 -21.06 -19.37
N LEU A 121 -26.82 -22.01 -18.78
CA LEU A 121 -26.91 -23.43 -19.10
C LEU A 121 -28.28 -24.01 -18.73
N GLN A 122 -28.84 -23.62 -17.58
CA GLN A 122 -30.17 -24.05 -17.16
C GLN A 122 -31.25 -23.52 -18.13
N GLY A 123 -31.19 -22.24 -18.52
CA GLY A 123 -32.11 -21.64 -19.49
C GLY A 123 -32.07 -22.35 -20.85
N LYS A 124 -30.87 -22.63 -21.38
CA LYS A 124 -30.69 -23.42 -22.61
C LYS A 124 -31.23 -24.84 -22.48
N SER A 125 -31.03 -25.50 -21.34
CA SER A 125 -31.53 -26.85 -21.10
C SER A 125 -33.07 -26.91 -21.09
N ILE A 126 -33.73 -25.89 -20.54
CA ILE A 126 -35.19 -25.78 -20.51
C ILE A 126 -35.73 -25.53 -21.92
N LEU A 127 -35.12 -24.62 -22.68
CA LEU A 127 -35.45 -24.37 -24.09
C LEU A 127 -35.36 -25.65 -24.94
N ILE A 128 -34.26 -26.41 -24.82
CA ILE A 128 -34.09 -27.68 -25.54
C ILE A 128 -35.16 -28.72 -25.16
N ARG A 129 -35.54 -28.81 -23.88
CA ARG A 129 -36.62 -29.71 -23.42
C ARG A 129 -38.00 -29.32 -23.92
N LEU A 130 -38.28 -28.03 -24.10
CA LEU A 130 -39.54 -27.54 -24.64
C LEU A 130 -39.66 -27.81 -26.15
N ASP A 131 -38.58 -27.60 -26.92
CA ASP A 131 -38.55 -27.91 -28.35
C ASP A 131 -38.74 -29.41 -28.63
N THR A 132 -38.07 -30.26 -27.86
CA THR A 132 -38.21 -31.73 -27.98
C THR A 132 -39.59 -32.25 -27.60
N ARG A 133 -40.32 -31.57 -26.71
CA ARG A 133 -41.73 -31.88 -26.42
C ARG A 133 -42.66 -31.43 -27.54
N ASN A 134 -42.47 -30.22 -28.08
CA ASN A 134 -43.31 -29.72 -29.17
C ASN A 134 -43.16 -30.56 -30.44
N GLN A 135 -41.97 -31.04 -30.77
CA GLN A 135 -41.76 -31.94 -31.92
C GLN A 135 -42.42 -33.33 -31.75
N LYS A 136 -42.59 -33.82 -30.52
CA LYS A 136 -43.28 -35.09 -30.25
C LYS A 136 -44.82 -35.00 -30.32
N ASN A 137 -45.38 -33.80 -30.14
CA ASN A 137 -46.82 -33.57 -30.19
C ASN A 137 -47.34 -33.23 -31.61
N LEU A 138 -46.45 -33.05 -32.59
CA LEU A 138 -46.73 -32.74 -33.99
C LEU A 138 -46.59 -33.96 -34.93
N ARG A 139 -46.40 -35.17 -34.37
CA ARG A 139 -46.40 -36.46 -35.07
C ARG A 139 -47.48 -37.35 -34.49
#